data_AF-A0A536H2N6-F1
#
_entry.id   AF-A0A536H2N6-F1
#
_cell.length_a   1.000
_cell.length_b   1.000
_cell.length_c   1.000
_cell.angle_alpha   90.00
_cell.angle_beta   90.00
_cell.angle_gamma   90.00
#
_symmetry.space_group_name_H-M   'P 1'
#
loop_
_entity.id
_entity.type
_entity.pdbx_description
1 polymer ?
#
loop_
_entity_poly.entity_id
_entity_poly.type
_entity_poly.pdbx_seq_one_letter_code
_entity_poly.pdbx_strand_id
1 'polypeptide(L)'
;MLEYFELTRLEQRLDHIREAPADGGTLELITRRPAVDEREVLTEARLDTGNGLEGDTWLVRGSSRTADGRPNPDSQLTLMSARAAAAIAGERDRWPLAGDQLYVDLDLSVTNLPPGSRVQIGSAVIEFSETPHTGCAKFQAR
;
A
#
# COMPACT_ATOMS: atom_id res chain seq x y z
N MET A 1 26.67 14.89 -1.03
CA MET A 1 26.49 15.09 -2.49
C MET A 1 25.58 14.02 -3.07
N LEU A 2 25.79 12.73 -2.78
CA LEU A 2 24.87 11.63 -3.17
C LEU A 2 23.42 11.80 -2.67
N GLU A 3 23.21 12.22 -1.41
CA GLU A 3 21.86 12.50 -0.88
C GLU A 3 21.10 13.61 -1.61
N TYR A 4 21.81 14.62 -2.12
CA TYR A 4 21.18 15.73 -2.85
C TYR A 4 20.69 15.27 -4.23
N PHE A 5 21.47 14.45 -4.94
CA PHE A 5 21.06 13.88 -6.23
C PHE A 5 19.86 12.94 -6.09
N GLU A 6 19.78 12.15 -5.01
CA GLU A 6 18.63 11.29 -4.74
C GLU A 6 17.37 12.11 -4.40
N LEU A 7 17.49 13.18 -3.61
CA LEU A 7 16.36 14.09 -3.35
C LEU A 7 15.85 14.72 -4.65
N THR A 8 16.75 15.26 -5.49
CA THR A 8 16.38 15.89 -6.76
C THR A 8 15.70 14.90 -7.70
N ARG A 9 16.15 13.63 -7.72
CA ARG A 9 15.50 12.57 -8.52
C ARG A 9 14.07 12.29 -8.04
N LEU A 10 13.84 12.22 -6.73
CA LEU A 10 12.51 12.02 -6.15
C LEU A 10 11.60 13.22 -6.39
N GLU A 11 12.13 14.44 -6.24
CA GLU A 11 11.41 15.69 -6.53
C GLU A 11 10.96 15.76 -7.99
N GLN A 12 11.80 15.35 -8.93
CA GLN A 12 11.45 15.28 -10.37
C GLN A 12 10.32 14.28 -10.67
N ARG A 13 10.06 13.30 -9.80
CA ARG A 13 8.97 12.33 -9.96
C ARG A 13 7.67 12.81 -9.30
N LEU A 14 7.71 13.87 -8.50
CA LEU A 14 6.56 14.31 -7.72
C LEU A 14 5.40 14.78 -8.61
N ASP A 15 5.69 15.47 -9.71
CA ASP A 15 4.65 15.90 -10.66
C ASP A 15 3.97 14.69 -11.32
N HIS A 16 4.75 13.69 -11.73
CA HIS A 16 4.20 12.45 -12.26
C HIS A 16 3.32 11.71 -11.23
N ILE A 17 3.71 11.68 -9.95
CA ILE A 17 2.89 11.08 -8.89
C ILE A 17 1.56 11.85 -8.72
N ARG A 18 1.59 13.19 -8.77
CA ARG A 18 0.41 14.05 -8.64
C ARG A 18 -0.56 13.95 -9.82
N GLU A 19 -0.09 13.54 -10.98
CA GLU A 19 -0.91 13.27 -12.16
C GLU A 19 -1.64 11.92 -12.11
N ALA A 20 -1.64 11.22 -10.97
CA ALA A 20 -2.43 10.00 -10.80
C ALA A 20 -3.92 10.31 -11.01
N PRO A 21 -4.68 9.41 -11.66
CA PRO A 21 -6.08 9.67 -11.97
C PRO A 21 -6.93 9.70 -10.70
N ALA A 22 -7.93 10.58 -10.65
CA ALA A 22 -8.77 10.79 -9.47
C ALA A 22 -9.97 9.83 -9.40
N ASP A 23 -10.65 9.62 -10.54
CA ASP A 23 -11.96 8.95 -10.58
C ASP A 23 -11.90 7.45 -10.89
N GLY A 24 -10.77 6.96 -11.39
CA GLY A 24 -10.59 5.57 -11.79
C GLY A 24 -9.17 5.27 -12.21
N GLY A 25 -8.68 4.09 -11.85
CA GLY A 25 -7.28 3.72 -12.00
C GLY A 25 -7.10 2.23 -12.22
N THR A 26 -5.84 1.79 -12.15
CA THR A 26 -5.47 0.39 -12.32
C THR A 26 -4.95 -0.19 -11.01
N LEU A 27 -5.23 -1.48 -10.79
CA LEU A 27 -4.52 -2.28 -9.81
C LEU A 27 -3.29 -2.88 -10.52
N GLU A 28 -2.12 -2.37 -10.15
CA GLU A 28 -0.85 -2.70 -10.78
C GLU A 28 -0.25 -3.99 -10.18
N LEU A 29 -0.31 -4.15 -8.87
CA LEU A 29 0.29 -5.30 -8.19
C LEU A 29 -0.54 -5.73 -7.00
N ILE A 30 -0.67 -7.04 -6.85
CA ILE A 30 -1.22 -7.67 -5.64
C ILE A 30 -0.09 -8.44 -4.97
N THR A 31 0.09 -8.17 -3.69
CA THR A 31 1.07 -8.83 -2.84
C THR A 31 0.42 -9.31 -1.57
N ARG A 32 0.78 -10.53 -1.15
CA ARG A 32 0.46 -11.05 0.19
C ARG A 32 1.74 -11.29 0.99
N ARG A 33 1.62 -11.23 2.30
CA ARG A 33 2.69 -11.52 3.26
C ARG A 33 2.35 -12.81 4.01
N PRO A 34 2.71 -13.99 3.48
CA PRO A 34 2.32 -15.28 4.08
C PRO A 34 3.04 -15.58 5.40
N ALA A 35 4.24 -15.02 5.57
CA ALA A 35 5.01 -15.08 6.81
C ALA A 35 5.83 -13.80 7.00
N VAL A 36 6.55 -13.72 8.13
CA VAL A 36 7.51 -12.64 8.39
C VAL A 36 8.57 -12.65 7.29
N ASP A 37 8.81 -11.47 6.71
CA ASP A 37 9.78 -11.22 5.62
C ASP A 37 9.52 -11.91 4.28
N GLU A 38 8.50 -12.76 4.18
CA GLU A 38 8.05 -13.35 2.92
C GLU A 38 7.12 -12.42 2.13
N ARG A 39 7.21 -12.49 0.80
CA ARG A 39 6.35 -11.77 -0.14
C ARG A 39 5.96 -12.70 -1.27
N GLU A 40 4.69 -12.68 -1.62
CA GLU A 40 4.19 -13.41 -2.77
C GLU A 40 3.36 -12.48 -3.64
N VAL A 41 3.70 -12.44 -4.94
CA VAL A 41 2.97 -11.69 -5.95
C VAL A 41 1.85 -12.57 -6.49
N LEU A 42 0.65 -12.01 -6.55
CA LEU A 42 -0.54 -12.72 -7.00
C LEU A 42 -1.11 -12.08 -8.26
N THR A 43 -1.71 -12.90 -9.11
CA THR A 43 -2.54 -12.43 -10.23
C THR A 43 -3.98 -12.14 -9.80
N GLU A 44 -4.43 -12.78 -8.71
CA GLU A 44 -5.75 -12.63 -8.11
C GLU A 44 -5.70 -12.82 -6.59
N ALA A 45 -6.61 -12.18 -5.85
CA ALA A 45 -6.73 -12.38 -4.41
C ALA A 45 -8.19 -12.21 -3.96
N ARG A 46 -8.56 -12.88 -2.85
CA ARG A 46 -9.84 -12.69 -2.18
C ARG A 46 -9.67 -11.71 -1.02
N LEU A 47 -10.55 -10.72 -0.98
CA LEU A 47 -10.76 -9.87 0.19
C LEU A 47 -11.98 -10.36 0.96
N ASP A 48 -11.85 -10.42 2.28
CA ASP A 48 -12.87 -10.86 3.21
C ASP A 48 -12.96 -9.86 4.37
N THR A 49 -14.18 -9.54 4.82
CA THR A 49 -14.39 -8.52 5.85
C THR A 49 -13.84 -8.93 7.22
N GLY A 50 -13.75 -10.24 7.50
CA GLY A 50 -13.16 -10.78 8.71
C GLY A 50 -11.67 -11.05 8.55
N ASN A 51 -11.26 -11.64 7.44
CA ASN A 51 -9.88 -12.11 7.26
C ASN A 51 -8.93 -11.12 6.56
N GLY A 52 -9.44 -10.02 6.00
CA GLY A 52 -8.66 -9.11 5.17
C GLY A 52 -8.30 -9.73 3.82
N LEU A 53 -7.05 -9.57 3.37
CA LEU A 53 -6.54 -10.29 2.20
C LEU A 53 -6.21 -11.73 2.61
N GLU A 54 -6.85 -12.71 1.98
CA GLU A 54 -6.68 -14.11 2.37
C GLU A 54 -5.26 -14.64 2.18
N GLY A 55 -4.74 -15.30 3.22
CA GLY A 55 -3.36 -15.78 3.28
C GLY A 55 -2.35 -14.69 3.64
N ASP A 56 -2.78 -13.46 3.92
CA ASP A 56 -1.91 -12.44 4.52
C ASP A 56 -1.81 -12.61 6.04
N THR A 57 -0.66 -12.22 6.59
CA THR A 57 -0.37 -12.31 8.02
C THR A 57 -1.11 -11.28 8.88
N TRP A 58 -1.80 -10.28 8.32
CA TRP A 58 -2.52 -9.27 9.09
C TRP A 58 -3.39 -9.87 10.21
N LEU A 59 -4.21 -10.87 9.92
CA LEU A 59 -5.16 -11.45 10.90
C LEU A 59 -4.47 -12.15 12.08
N VAL A 60 -3.30 -12.74 11.86
CA VAL A 60 -2.54 -13.44 12.90
C VAL A 60 -1.54 -12.51 13.60
N ARG A 61 -1.37 -11.29 13.08
CA ARG A 61 -0.44 -10.31 13.62
C ARG A 61 -1.17 -9.39 14.59
N GLY A 62 -0.83 -9.52 15.88
CA GLY A 62 -1.28 -8.57 16.89
C GLY A 62 -0.80 -7.15 16.60
N SER A 63 -1.49 -6.17 17.17
CA SER A 63 -1.15 -4.75 17.01
C SER A 63 -0.95 -4.10 18.36
N SER A 64 0.12 -3.31 18.49
CA SER A 64 0.30 -2.44 19.66
C SER A 64 -0.63 -1.22 19.65
N ARG A 65 -1.39 -1.01 18.56
CA ARG A 65 -2.34 0.10 18.41
C ARG A 65 -3.75 -0.25 18.90
N THR A 66 -3.99 -1.50 19.28
CA THR A 66 -5.27 -1.97 19.81
C THR A 66 -5.08 -2.33 21.29
N ALA A 67 -6.05 -1.95 22.13
CA ALA A 67 -5.95 -2.14 23.58
C ALA A 67 -5.92 -3.62 24.00
N ASP A 68 -6.50 -4.49 23.18
CA ASP A 68 -6.60 -5.94 23.38
C ASP A 68 -5.51 -6.72 22.63
N GLY A 69 -4.60 -6.03 21.94
CA GLY A 69 -3.53 -6.64 21.15
C GLY A 69 -3.99 -7.34 19.87
N ARG A 70 -5.28 -7.28 19.51
CA ARG A 70 -5.81 -7.88 18.27
C ARG A 70 -5.31 -7.13 17.02
N PRO A 71 -5.38 -7.72 15.82
CA PRO A 71 -5.05 -7.01 14.59
C PRO A 71 -5.81 -5.68 14.49
N ASN A 72 -5.12 -4.63 14.05
CA ASN A 72 -5.75 -3.33 13.89
C ASN A 72 -6.60 -3.31 12.61
N PRO A 73 -7.94 -3.11 12.69
CA PRO A 73 -8.83 -3.10 11.53
C PRO A 73 -8.45 -2.01 10.52
N ASP A 74 -7.96 -0.85 10.96
CA ASP A 74 -7.51 0.23 10.06
C ASP A 74 -6.28 -0.14 9.22
N SER A 75 -5.64 -1.27 9.52
CA SER A 75 -4.51 -1.80 8.74
C SER A 75 -4.82 -3.15 8.09
N GLN A 76 -6.11 -3.51 7.97
CA GLN A 76 -6.58 -4.75 7.37
C GLN A 76 -6.12 -4.93 5.92
N LEU A 77 -6.05 -3.81 5.20
CA LEU A 77 -5.57 -3.75 3.84
C LEU A 77 -4.70 -2.51 3.67
N THR A 78 -3.59 -2.65 2.95
CA THR A 78 -2.62 -1.57 2.72
C THR A 78 -2.47 -1.29 1.24
N LEU A 79 -2.50 -0.01 0.87
CA LEU A 79 -2.40 0.47 -0.50
C LEU A 79 -1.15 1.35 -0.65
N MET A 80 -0.41 1.14 -1.72
CA MET A 80 0.67 2.01 -2.15
C MET A 80 0.39 2.57 -3.55
N SER A 81 0.73 3.85 -3.77
CA SER A 81 0.72 4.40 -5.14
C SER A 81 1.78 3.69 -5.97
N ALA A 82 1.39 3.15 -7.12
CA ALA A 82 2.30 2.54 -8.08
C ALA A 82 3.36 3.53 -8.58
N ARG A 83 2.98 4.79 -8.79
CA ARG A 83 3.91 5.87 -9.18
C ARG A 83 4.92 6.18 -8.07
N ALA A 84 4.47 6.20 -6.81
CA ALA A 84 5.38 6.37 -5.68
C ALA A 84 6.32 5.17 -5.51
N ALA A 85 5.82 3.95 -5.67
CA ALA A 85 6.65 2.74 -5.65
C ALA A 85 7.70 2.76 -6.76
N ALA A 86 7.33 3.16 -7.99
CA ALA A 86 8.27 3.33 -9.09
C ALA A 86 9.36 4.37 -8.79
N ALA A 87 8.99 5.47 -8.14
CA ALA A 87 9.95 6.52 -7.77
C ALA A 87 10.92 6.08 -6.68
N ILE A 88 10.43 5.35 -5.66
CA ILE A 88 11.20 4.99 -4.46
C ILE A 88 11.95 3.67 -4.64
N ALA A 89 11.26 2.61 -5.06
CA ALA A 89 11.82 1.27 -5.19
C ALA A 89 12.46 1.04 -6.57
N GLY A 90 12.08 1.83 -7.59
CA GLY A 90 12.57 1.65 -8.95
C GLY A 90 11.87 0.50 -9.66
N GLU A 91 12.64 -0.53 -10.00
CA GLU A 91 12.16 -1.71 -10.73
C GLU A 91 11.00 -2.42 -10.01
N ARG A 92 10.07 -2.98 -10.80
CA ARG A 92 8.78 -3.48 -10.31
C ARG A 92 8.93 -4.71 -9.39
N ASP A 93 9.96 -5.51 -9.60
CA ASP A 93 10.30 -6.67 -8.77
C ASP A 93 10.67 -6.29 -7.32
N ARG A 94 11.11 -5.04 -7.09
CA ARG A 94 11.40 -4.50 -5.75
C ARG A 94 10.17 -3.99 -5.03
N TRP A 95 9.06 -3.74 -5.71
CA TRP A 95 7.86 -3.17 -5.09
C TRP A 95 7.34 -3.99 -3.91
N PRO A 96 7.21 -5.34 -3.99
CA PRO A 96 6.77 -6.17 -2.87
C PRO A 96 7.55 -5.94 -1.56
N LEU A 97 8.79 -5.47 -1.64
CA LEU A 97 9.64 -5.22 -0.47
C LEU A 97 9.10 -4.09 0.43
N ALA A 98 8.29 -3.16 -0.10
CA ALA A 98 7.61 -2.14 0.70
C ALA A 98 6.59 -2.74 1.68
N GLY A 99 6.00 -3.89 1.31
CA GLY A 99 5.13 -4.66 2.19
C GLY A 99 3.67 -4.23 2.18
N ASP A 100 3.29 -3.30 1.32
CA ASP A 100 1.88 -3.03 0.99
C ASP A 100 1.25 -4.21 0.23
N GLN A 101 -0.08 -4.34 0.34
CA GLN A 101 -0.82 -5.43 -0.26
C GLN A 101 -1.29 -5.12 -1.68
N LEU A 102 -1.70 -3.89 -1.96
CA LEU A 102 -2.20 -3.47 -3.27
C LEU A 102 -1.43 -2.24 -3.76
N TYR A 103 -0.97 -2.28 -5.01
CA TYR A 103 -0.32 -1.13 -5.66
C TYR A 103 -1.25 -0.60 -6.73
N VAL A 104 -1.63 0.67 -6.65
CA VAL A 104 -2.65 1.25 -7.53
C VAL A 104 -2.13 2.49 -8.25
N ASP A 105 -2.51 2.66 -9.52
CA ASP A 105 -2.38 3.95 -10.20
C ASP A 105 -3.67 4.76 -10.01
N LEU A 106 -3.79 5.39 -8.84
CA LEU A 106 -4.93 6.20 -8.42
C LEU A 106 -4.41 7.30 -7.49
N ASP A 107 -5.03 8.49 -7.52
CA ASP A 107 -4.73 9.53 -6.54
C ASP A 107 -5.22 9.12 -5.15
N LEU A 108 -4.28 8.68 -4.31
CA LEU A 108 -4.50 8.31 -2.91
C LEU A 108 -4.41 9.50 -1.95
N SER A 109 -4.38 10.74 -2.46
CA SER A 109 -4.35 11.93 -1.62
C SER A 109 -5.59 12.02 -0.73
N VAL A 110 -5.43 12.60 0.46
CA VAL A 110 -6.56 12.86 1.37
C VAL A 110 -7.59 13.81 0.74
N THR A 111 -7.18 14.63 -0.23
CA THR A 111 -8.09 15.50 -0.97
C THR A 111 -9.01 14.71 -1.89
N ASN A 112 -8.49 13.68 -2.56
CA ASN A 112 -9.28 12.83 -3.45
C ASN A 112 -10.03 11.73 -2.69
N LEU A 113 -9.36 11.07 -1.74
CA LEU A 113 -9.86 9.93 -0.97
C LEU A 113 -9.76 10.22 0.54
N PRO A 114 -10.57 11.14 1.09
CA PRO A 114 -10.63 11.36 2.53
C PRO A 114 -11.12 10.10 3.26
N PRO A 115 -10.90 9.99 4.59
CA PRO A 115 -11.42 8.90 5.39
C PRO A 115 -12.93 8.68 5.18
N GLY A 116 -13.34 7.42 5.10
CA GLY A 116 -14.70 7.00 4.75
C GLY A 116 -14.97 6.91 3.23
N SER A 117 -14.03 7.33 2.37
CA SER A 117 -14.16 7.12 0.92
C SER A 117 -14.19 5.65 0.58
N ARG A 118 -14.98 5.29 -0.44
CA ARG A 118 -15.12 3.90 -0.91
C ARG A 118 -14.65 3.74 -2.33
N VAL A 119 -13.81 2.74 -2.56
CA VAL A 119 -13.26 2.41 -3.88
C VAL A 119 -13.58 0.95 -4.20
N GLN A 120 -14.07 0.71 -5.41
CA GLN A 120 -14.27 -0.64 -5.91
C GLN A 120 -12.97 -1.14 -6.56
N ILE A 121 -12.53 -2.33 -6.17
CA ILE A 121 -11.40 -3.04 -6.77
C ILE A 121 -11.88 -4.43 -7.16
N GLY A 122 -11.99 -4.68 -8.46
CA GLY A 122 -12.67 -5.89 -8.96
C GLY A 122 -14.11 -5.94 -8.46
N SER A 123 -14.46 -6.99 -7.74
CA SER A 123 -15.78 -7.17 -7.10
C SER A 123 -15.83 -6.71 -5.63
N ALA A 124 -14.71 -6.32 -5.04
CA ALA A 124 -14.64 -5.88 -3.65
C ALA A 124 -14.79 -4.36 -3.55
N VAL A 125 -15.33 -3.88 -2.43
CA VAL A 125 -15.35 -2.46 -2.07
C VAL A 125 -14.53 -2.28 -0.80
N ILE A 126 -13.56 -1.39 -0.85
CA ILE A 126 -12.71 -1.03 0.28
C ILE A 126 -13.11 0.36 0.79
N GLU A 127 -12.85 0.62 2.08
CA GLU A 127 -13.09 1.91 2.71
C GLU A 127 -11.78 2.46 3.28
N PHE A 128 -11.51 3.75 3.07
CA PHE A 128 -10.29 4.40 3.55
C PHE A 128 -10.41 4.75 5.03
N SER A 129 -9.48 4.25 5.84
CA SER A 129 -9.40 4.54 7.28
C SER A 129 -8.88 5.95 7.56
N GLU A 130 -9.08 6.45 8.79
CA GLU A 130 -8.56 7.75 9.23
C GLU A 130 -7.02 7.79 9.29
N THR A 131 -6.41 6.72 9.79
CA THR A 131 -4.96 6.69 10.02
C THR A 131 -4.22 6.51 8.69
N PRO A 132 -3.33 7.43 8.29
CA PRO A 132 -2.54 7.26 7.08
C PRO A 132 -1.55 6.10 7.22
N HIS A 133 -1.38 5.33 6.15
CA HIS A 133 -0.30 4.35 6.06
C HIS A 133 1.01 5.07 5.72
N THR A 134 1.95 5.08 6.67
CA THR A 134 3.25 5.73 6.51
C THR A 134 4.37 4.72 6.30
N GLY A 135 5.41 5.14 5.58
CA GLY A 135 6.60 4.32 5.35
C GLY A 135 7.25 3.85 6.65
N CYS A 136 7.82 2.65 6.63
CA CYS A 136 8.40 2.02 7.82
C CYS A 136 9.92 1.83 7.70
N ALA A 137 10.60 1.77 8.85
CA ALA A 137 12.05 1.57 8.93
C ALA A 137 12.51 0.27 8.24
N LYS A 138 11.67 -0.78 8.23
CA LYS A 138 11.98 -2.04 7.53
C LYS A 138 12.09 -1.85 6.02
N PHE A 139 11.31 -0.95 5.43
CA PHE A 139 11.39 -0.65 4.01
C PHE A 139 12.61 0.21 3.70
N GLN A 140 12.94 1.18 4.56
CA GLN A 140 14.17 1.97 4.42
C GLN A 140 15.45 1.11 4.46
N ALA A 141 15.42 -0.02 5.15
CA ALA A 141 16.55 -0.96 5.24
C ALA A 141 16.65 -1.93 4.04
N ARG A 142 15.80 -1.81 3.02
CA ARG A 142 15.69 -2.70 1.85
C ARG A 142 16.00 -2.01 0.53
#